data_AF-A0A854ZAI0-F1
#
_entry.id   AF-A0A854ZAI0-F1
#
_cell.length_a   1.000
_cell.length_b   1.000
_cell.length_c   1.000
_cell.angle_alpha   90.00
_cell.angle_beta   90.00
_cell.angle_gamma   90.00
#
_symmetry.space_group_name_H-M   'P 1'
#
loop_
_entity.id
_entity.type
_entity.pdbx_description
1 polymer ?
#
loop_
_entity_poly.entity_id
_entity_poly.type
_entity_poly.pdbx_seq_one_letter_code
_entity_poly.pdbx_strand_id
1 'polypeptide(L)'
;VLYFLITGPSIASLIGVGTNLLATLTICLPMYYILHEKHDLKRYIIAIVVSTISLTFWLSIGNWLVITPLYMAVLGMKLTLPLSQLVLYGVLPFNLIKGVIVGTVFVLVYAKIHVWLDN
;
A
#
# COMPACT_ATOMS: atom_id res chain seq x y z
N VAL A 1 12.23 -7.92 12.88
CA VAL A 1 12.68 -8.36 14.23
C VAL A 1 12.36 -7.32 15.27
N LEU A 2 12.85 -6.07 15.16
CA LEU A 2 12.61 -5.01 16.14
C LEU A 2 11.11 -4.72 16.43
N TYR A 3 10.26 -4.66 15.40
CA TYR A 3 8.82 -4.49 15.56
C TYR A 3 8.22 -5.56 16.49
N PHE A 4 8.45 -6.84 16.21
CA PHE A 4 7.94 -7.95 17.03
C PHE A 4 8.50 -8.01 18.44
N LEU A 5 9.71 -7.48 18.67
CA LEU A 5 10.26 -7.36 20.03
C LEU A 5 9.51 -6.32 20.87
N ILE A 6 8.94 -5.29 20.23
CA ILE A 6 8.20 -4.21 20.91
C ILE A 6 6.71 -4.54 21.04
N THR A 7 6.06 -5.03 19.99
CA THR A 7 4.62 -5.34 20.00
C THR A 7 4.27 -6.74 20.50
N GLY A 8 5.27 -7.63 20.62
CA GLY A 8 5.05 -9.06 20.86
C GLY A 8 4.64 -9.81 19.57
N PRO A 9 5.09 -11.05 19.36
CA PRO A 9 4.71 -11.83 18.20
C PRO A 9 3.27 -12.34 18.33
N SER A 10 2.41 -12.00 17.37
CA SER A 10 1.09 -12.62 17.21
C SER A 10 0.81 -12.95 15.75
N ILE A 11 0.00 -13.98 15.49
CA ILE A 11 -0.38 -14.37 14.13
C ILE A 11 -1.07 -13.20 13.41
N ALA A 12 -1.93 -12.47 14.10
CA ALA A 12 -2.58 -11.27 13.55
C ALA A 12 -1.58 -10.16 13.18
N SER A 13 -0.57 -9.92 14.02
CA SER A 13 0.48 -8.94 13.70
C SER A 13 1.29 -9.35 12.47
N LEU A 14 1.52 -10.64 12.24
CA LEU A 14 2.20 -11.14 11.04
C LEU A 14 1.38 -10.88 9.77
N ILE A 15 0.06 -11.09 9.82
CA ILE A 15 -0.85 -10.74 8.71
C ILE A 15 -0.74 -9.25 8.40
N GLY A 16 -0.76 -8.40 9.42
CA GLY A 16 -0.65 -6.95 9.27
C GLY A 16 0.67 -6.51 8.67
N VAL A 17 1.79 -7.05 9.16
CA VAL A 17 3.14 -6.76 8.63
C VAL A 17 3.26 -7.23 7.18
N GLY A 18 2.78 -8.44 6.85
CA GLY A 18 2.79 -8.96 5.48
C GLY A 18 1.94 -8.12 4.54
N THR A 19 0.76 -7.67 4.99
CA THR A 19 -0.12 -6.78 4.23
C THR A 19 0.54 -5.42 3.98
N ASN A 20 1.22 -4.86 4.98
CA ASN A 20 1.95 -3.60 4.83
C ASN A 20 3.14 -3.75 3.88
N LEU A 21 3.87 -4.86 3.92
CA LEU A 21 4.95 -5.13 2.96
C LEU A 21 4.40 -5.19 1.53
N LEU A 22 3.30 -5.93 1.31
CA LEU A 22 2.64 -5.98 0.01
C LEU A 22 2.22 -4.58 -0.46
N ALA A 23 1.58 -3.79 0.42
CA ALA A 23 1.20 -2.41 0.12
C ALA A 23 2.41 -1.57 -0.33
N THR A 24 3.51 -1.64 0.40
CA THR A 24 4.75 -0.94 0.06
C THR A 24 5.31 -1.38 -1.29
N LEU A 25 5.35 -2.68 -1.58
CA LEU A 25 5.85 -3.16 -2.88
C LEU A 25 4.97 -2.67 -4.04
N THR A 26 3.66 -2.76 -3.89
CA THR A 26 2.70 -2.39 -4.94
C THR A 26 2.69 -0.90 -5.27
N ILE A 27 3.12 -0.04 -4.34
CA ILE A 27 3.32 1.40 -4.60
C ILE A 27 4.76 1.71 -5.05
N CYS A 28 5.78 1.14 -4.41
CA CYS A 28 7.18 1.50 -4.68
C CYS A 28 7.68 1.02 -6.04
N LEU A 29 7.30 -0.18 -6.47
CA LEU A 29 7.76 -0.73 -7.75
C LEU A 29 7.33 0.11 -8.96
N PRO A 30 6.03 0.38 -9.19
CA PRO A 30 5.61 1.23 -10.30
C PRO A 30 6.18 2.65 -10.19
N MET A 31 6.27 3.20 -8.98
CA MET A 31 6.86 4.51 -8.74
C MET A 31 8.32 4.57 -9.24
N TYR A 32 9.12 3.58 -8.86
CA TYR A 32 10.53 3.47 -9.28
C TYR A 32 10.65 3.34 -10.80
N TYR A 33 9.93 2.40 -11.41
CA TYR A 33 10.02 2.18 -12.86
C TYR A 33 9.55 3.38 -13.69
N ILE A 34 8.68 4.24 -13.16
CA ILE A 34 8.25 5.44 -13.89
C ILE A 34 9.26 6.59 -13.70
N LEU A 35 9.84 6.73 -12.51
CA LEU A 35 10.67 7.88 -12.17
C LEU A 35 12.17 7.69 -12.45
N HIS A 36 12.68 6.45 -12.59
CA HIS A 36 14.13 6.22 -12.72
C HIS A 36 14.80 6.89 -13.93
N GLU A 37 14.07 7.14 -15.02
CA GLU A 37 14.65 7.67 -16.27
C GLU A 37 14.57 9.19 -16.40
N LYS A 38 13.50 9.81 -15.88
CA LYS A 38 13.27 11.25 -16.05
C LYS A 38 12.46 11.83 -14.90
N HIS A 39 12.79 13.06 -14.55
CA HIS A 39 12.26 13.78 -13.41
C HIS A 39 11.53 15.04 -13.86
N ASP A 40 10.27 14.89 -14.31
CA ASP A 40 9.41 16.01 -14.67
C ASP A 40 8.03 15.89 -14.01
N LEU A 41 7.29 17.02 -13.98
CA LEU A 41 5.98 17.08 -13.33
C LEU A 41 4.99 16.06 -13.92
N LYS A 42 5.06 15.81 -15.24
CA LYS A 42 4.20 14.83 -15.90
C LYS A 42 4.47 13.42 -15.37
N ARG A 43 5.74 13.00 -15.28
CA ARG A 43 6.09 11.68 -14.73
C ARG A 43 5.77 11.55 -13.26
N TYR A 44 5.90 12.59 -12.46
CA TYR A 44 5.47 12.58 -11.07
C TYR A 44 3.97 12.29 -10.94
N ILE A 45 3.13 12.96 -11.72
CA ILE A 45 1.69 12.71 -11.72
C ILE A 45 1.38 11.28 -12.19
N ILE A 46 2.00 10.84 -13.28
CA ILE A 46 1.81 9.46 -13.82
C ILE A 46 2.25 8.42 -12.78
N ALA A 47 3.37 8.63 -12.10
CA ALA A 47 3.88 7.73 -11.07
C ALA A 47 2.90 7.60 -9.90
N ILE A 48 2.35 8.71 -9.41
CA ILE A 48 1.35 8.72 -8.33
C ILE A 48 0.10 7.96 -8.76
N VAL A 49 -0.43 8.23 -9.96
CA VAL A 49 -1.67 7.61 -10.46
C VAL A 49 -1.49 6.11 -10.65
N VAL A 50 -0.46 5.68 -11.38
CA VAL A 50 -0.22 4.26 -11.66
C VAL A 50 0.06 3.49 -10.36
N SER A 51 0.84 4.06 -9.44
CA SER A 51 1.13 3.42 -8.15
C SER A 51 -0.10 3.33 -7.26
N THR A 52 -0.98 4.33 -7.28
CA THR A 52 -2.26 4.31 -6.55
C THR A 52 -3.20 3.24 -7.08
N ILE A 53 -3.31 3.11 -8.40
CA ILE A 53 -4.13 2.08 -9.05
C ILE A 53 -3.58 0.68 -8.71
N SER A 54 -2.26 0.49 -8.82
CA SER A 54 -1.58 -0.76 -8.45
C SER A 54 -1.86 -1.15 -7.00
N LEU A 55 -1.63 -0.22 -6.05
CA LEU A 55 -1.91 -0.41 -4.63
C LEU A 55 -3.36 -0.83 -4.39
N THR A 56 -4.30 -0.08 -4.97
CA THR A 56 -5.74 -0.28 -4.77
C THR A 56 -6.17 -1.63 -5.32
N PHE A 57 -5.72 -1.99 -6.52
CA PHE A 57 -6.04 -3.26 -7.16
C PHE A 57 -5.57 -4.45 -6.33
N TRP A 58 -4.28 -4.48 -5.98
CA TRP A 58 -3.69 -5.59 -5.25
C TRP A 58 -4.23 -5.73 -3.83
N LEU A 59 -4.45 -4.62 -3.12
CA LEU A 59 -5.02 -4.70 -1.78
C LEU A 59 -6.52 -4.99 -1.78
N SER A 60 -7.28 -4.58 -2.78
CA SER A 60 -8.70 -4.95 -2.88
C SER A 60 -8.85 -6.45 -3.13
N ILE A 61 -8.10 -7.00 -4.10
CA ILE A 61 -8.08 -8.44 -4.38
C ILE A 61 -7.55 -9.22 -3.17
N GLY A 62 -6.44 -8.76 -2.57
CA GLY A 62 -5.84 -9.37 -1.40
C GLY A 62 -6.82 -9.42 -0.22
N ASN A 63 -7.54 -8.34 0.06
CA ASN A 63 -8.55 -8.30 1.13
C ASN A 63 -9.79 -9.13 0.84
N TRP A 64 -10.14 -9.33 -0.43
CA TRP A 64 -11.27 -10.16 -0.80
C TRP A 64 -10.94 -11.66 -0.69
N LEU A 65 -9.74 -12.08 -1.12
CA LEU A 65 -9.40 -13.50 -1.24
C LEU A 65 -8.60 -14.06 -0.07
N VAL A 66 -7.76 -13.25 0.57
CA VAL A 66 -6.74 -13.77 1.51
C VAL A 66 -6.76 -13.04 2.84
N ILE A 67 -6.53 -11.73 2.85
CA ILE A 67 -6.19 -10.97 4.06
C ILE A 67 -7.38 -10.93 5.05
N THR A 68 -8.56 -10.47 4.62
CA THR A 68 -9.73 -10.41 5.51
C THR A 68 -10.22 -11.80 5.91
N PRO A 69 -10.35 -12.79 4.99
CA PRO A 69 -10.68 -14.16 5.38
C PRO A 69 -9.71 -14.75 6.41
N LEU A 70 -8.41 -14.45 6.30
CA LEU A 70 -7.41 -14.93 7.24
C LEU A 70 -7.57 -14.27 8.62
N TYR A 71 -7.87 -12.96 8.67
CA TYR A 71 -8.22 -12.30 9.94
C TYR A 71 -9.49 -12.89 10.57
N MET A 72 -10.50 -13.25 9.77
CA MET A 72 -11.70 -13.93 10.26
C MET A 72 -11.37 -15.30 10.86
N ALA A 73 -10.53 -16.08 10.19
CA ALA A 73 -10.15 -17.41 10.65
C ALA A 73 -9.29 -17.38 11.93
N VAL A 74 -8.35 -16.44 12.03
CA VAL A 74 -7.39 -16.37 13.15
C VAL A 74 -7.97 -15.66 14.37
N LEU A 75 -8.76 -14.61 14.18
CA LEU A 75 -9.29 -13.78 15.26
C LEU A 75 -10.77 -14.03 15.57
N GLY A 76 -11.45 -14.89 14.82
CA GLY A 76 -12.90 -15.07 14.93
C GLY A 76 -13.68 -13.80 14.55
N MET A 77 -13.10 -12.94 13.70
CA MET A 77 -13.72 -11.68 13.30
C MET A 77 -15.05 -11.95 12.59
N LYS A 78 -16.13 -11.34 13.11
CA LYS A 78 -17.46 -11.39 12.49
C LYS A 78 -17.71 -10.10 11.75
N LEU A 79 -17.96 -10.19 10.44
CA LEU A 79 -18.27 -9.03 9.62
C LEU A 79 -19.73 -8.63 9.80
N THR A 80 -19.98 -7.32 9.91
CA THR A 80 -21.32 -6.73 9.93
C THR A 80 -21.93 -6.59 8.54
N LEU A 81 -21.08 -6.56 7.51
CA LEU A 81 -21.45 -6.46 6.10
C LEU A 81 -20.86 -7.64 5.33
N PRO A 82 -21.43 -8.01 4.16
CA PRO A 82 -20.79 -8.93 3.24
C PRO A 82 -19.36 -8.49 2.91
N LEU A 83 -18.43 -9.45 2.84
CA LEU A 83 -17.01 -9.17 2.58
C LEU A 83 -16.80 -8.32 1.31
N SER A 84 -17.56 -8.57 0.25
CA SER A 84 -17.49 -7.78 -0.98
C SER A 84 -17.85 -6.31 -0.76
N GLN A 85 -18.84 -6.01 0.10
CA GLN A 85 -19.22 -4.64 0.45
C GLN A 85 -18.17 -3.97 1.33
N LEU A 86 -17.57 -4.71 2.28
CA LEU A 86 -16.44 -4.22 3.08
C LEU A 86 -15.25 -3.84 2.18
N VAL A 87 -14.94 -4.67 1.19
CA VAL A 87 -13.85 -4.40 0.24
C VAL A 87 -14.20 -3.19 -0.63
N LEU A 88 -15.42 -3.13 -1.17
CA LEU A 88 -15.84 -2.05 -2.07
C LEU A 88 -15.93 -0.69 -1.37
N TYR A 89 -16.49 -0.63 -0.17
CA TYR A 89 -16.75 0.64 0.54
C TYR A 89 -15.72 0.99 1.59
N GLY A 90 -14.91 0.03 2.03
CA GLY A 90 -13.83 0.26 2.99
C GLY A 90 -12.47 0.20 2.33
N VAL A 91 -12.07 -0.98 1.85
CA VAL A 91 -10.70 -1.24 1.39
C VAL A 91 -10.35 -0.42 0.15
N LEU A 92 -11.23 -0.41 -0.86
CA LEU A 92 -10.98 0.28 -2.12
C LEU A 92 -10.82 1.81 -1.93
N PRO A 93 -11.77 2.54 -1.30
CA PRO A 93 -11.62 3.99 -1.12
C PRO A 93 -10.46 4.34 -0.18
N PHE A 94 -10.24 3.55 0.88
CA PHE A 94 -9.08 3.76 1.76
C PHE A 94 -7.76 3.69 0.99
N ASN A 95 -7.59 2.69 0.12
CA ASN A 95 -6.35 2.52 -0.63
C ASN A 95 -6.16 3.56 -1.76
N LEU A 96 -7.25 4.05 -2.35
CA LEU A 96 -7.18 5.19 -3.28
C LEU A 96 -6.64 6.44 -2.59
N ILE A 97 -7.22 6.81 -1.44
CA ILE A 97 -6.79 7.99 -0.66
C ILE A 97 -5.35 7.79 -0.18
N LYS A 98 -5.04 6.62 0.38
CA LYS A 98 -3.70 6.27 0.86
C LYS A 98 -2.66 6.37 -0.26
N GLY A 99 -2.97 5.85 -1.45
CA GLY A 99 -2.06 5.87 -2.58
C GLY A 99 -1.70 7.28 -3.02
N VAL A 100 -2.70 8.16 -3.13
CA VAL A 100 -2.48 9.57 -3.50
C VAL A 100 -1.64 10.29 -2.45
N ILE A 101 -1.98 10.16 -1.17
CA ILE A 101 -1.25 10.84 -0.08
C ILE A 101 0.20 10.36 -0.03
N VAL A 102 0.41 9.04 0.05
CA VAL A 102 1.76 8.46 0.18
C VAL A 102 2.58 8.74 -1.08
N GLY A 103 1.99 8.60 -2.27
CA GLY A 103 2.67 8.89 -3.53
C GLY A 103 3.07 10.36 -3.66
N THR A 104 2.20 11.29 -3.25
CA THR A 104 2.49 12.73 -3.26
C THR A 104 3.65 13.05 -2.32
N VAL A 105 3.60 12.56 -1.08
CA VAL A 105 4.70 12.74 -0.10
C VAL A 105 6.00 12.16 -0.64
N PHE A 106 5.95 10.95 -1.21
CA PHE A 106 7.13 10.31 -1.81
C PHE A 106 7.74 11.18 -2.90
N VAL A 107 6.93 11.65 -3.86
CA VAL A 107 7.40 12.50 -4.97
C VAL A 107 8.02 13.79 -4.47
N LEU A 108 7.41 14.47 -3.48
CA LEU A 108 7.95 15.72 -2.93
C LEU A 108 9.33 15.52 -2.29
N VAL A 109 9.51 14.41 -1.59
CA VAL A 109 10.80 14.04 -0.98
C VAL A 109 11.81 13.65 -2.07
N TYR A 110 11.40 12.79 -3.00
CA TYR A 110 12.23 12.30 -4.09
C TYR A 110 12.73 13.45 -4.99
N ALA A 111 11.86 14.41 -5.31
CA ALA A 111 12.18 15.59 -6.10
C ALA A 111 13.30 16.46 -5.46
N LYS A 112 13.51 16.37 -4.14
CA LYS A 112 14.63 17.04 -3.46
C LYS A 112 15.87 16.17 -3.35
N ILE A 113 15.70 14.88 -3.09
CA ILE A 113 16.82 13.96 -2.84
C ILE A 113 17.58 13.61 -4.13
N HIS A 114 16.88 13.39 -5.26
CA HIS A 114 17.57 12.99 -6.50
C HIS A 114 18.58 14.06 -6.96
N VAL A 115 18.25 15.35 -6.81
CA VAL A 115 19.18 16.45 -7.09
C VAL A 115 20.46 16.35 -6.26
N TRP A 116 20.39 15.87 -5.01
CA TRP A 116 21.58 15.70 -4.17
C TRP A 116 22.40 14.47 -4.55
N LEU A 117 21.76 13.40 -5.04
CA LEU A 117 22.43 12.15 -5.41
C LEU A 117 23.16 12.23 -6.76
N ASP A 118 22.69 13.11 -7.66
CA ASP A 118 23.27 13.31 -8.99
C ASP A 118 24.40 14.37 -9.00
N ASN A 119 24.68 15.01 -7.85
CA ASN A 119 25.79 15.97 -7.66
C ASN A 119 26.95 15.32 -6.87
#